data_AF-A0A6B3F7T9-F1
#
_entry.id   AF-A0A6B3F7T9-F1
#
_cell.length_a   1.000
_cell.length_b   1.000
_cell.length_c   1.000
_cell.angle_alpha   90.00
_cell.angle_beta   90.00
_cell.angle_gamma   90.00
#
_symmetry.space_group_name_H-M   'P 1'
#
loop_
_entity.id
_entity.type
_entity.pdbx_description
1 polymer ?
#
loop_
_entity_poly.entity_id
_entity_poly.type
_entity_poly.pdbx_seq_one_letter_code
_entity_poly.pdbx_strand_id
1 'polypeptide(L)' 'MLTEGDVTLRPIRQRDQSAWREVNRRNRDWLRPWEATIPPPTPSGPITHRPTYRQMVRHLR' A
#
# COMPACT_ATOMS: atom_id res chain seq x y z
N MET A 1 -10.19 -0.88 17.02
CA MET A 1 -11.00 -0.56 15.82
C MET A 1 -11.65 0.77 16.10
N LEU A 2 -11.68 1.66 15.11
CA LEU A 2 -12.38 2.95 15.20
C LEU A 2 -13.57 2.89 14.25
N THR A 3 -14.76 3.30 14.69
CA THR A 3 -15.99 3.18 13.90
C THR A 3 -16.75 4.50 13.92
N GLU A 4 -17.28 4.89 12.76
CA GLU A 4 -18.12 6.08 12.54
C GLU A 4 -19.27 5.66 11.61
N GLY A 5 -20.48 5.51 12.16
CA GLY A 5 -21.63 4.93 11.43
C GLY A 5 -21.29 3.56 10.84
N ASP A 6 -21.53 3.40 9.53
CA ASP A 6 -21.25 2.15 8.79
C ASP A 6 -19.75 1.96 8.44
N VAL A 7 -18.88 2.90 8.81
CA VAL A 7 -17.46 2.89 8.46
C VAL A 7 -16.64 2.39 9.64
N THR A 8 -15.77 1.40 9.40
CA THR A 8 -14.84 0.88 10.41
C THR A 8 -13.40 0.88 9.92
N LEU A 9 -12.51 1.45 10.72
CA LEU A 9 -11.07 1.39 10.58
C LEU A 9 -10.48 0.29 11.46
N ARG A 10 -9.68 -0.55 10.83
CA ARG A 10 -8.98 -1.68 11.46
C ARG A 10 -7.58 -1.84 10.88
N PRO A 11 -6.63 -2.43 11.64
CA PRO A 11 -5.35 -2.83 11.09
C PRO A 11 -5.54 -3.71 9.85
N ILE A 12 -4.74 -3.43 8.82
CA ILE A 12 -4.73 -4.18 7.57
C ILE A 12 -4.09 -5.56 7.80
N ARG A 13 -4.63 -6.60 7.16
CA ARG A 13 -4.20 -8.00 7.34
C ARG A 13 -3.82 -8.62 6.01
N GLN A 14 -3.05 -9.72 6.08
CA GLN A 14 -2.62 -10.45 4.88
C GLN A 14 -3.81 -10.93 4.03
N ARG A 15 -4.90 -11.34 4.69
CA ARG A 15 -6.13 -11.79 4.02
C ARG A 15 -6.84 -10.72 3.20
N ASP A 16 -6.55 -9.44 3.42
CA ASP A 16 -7.21 -8.33 2.70
C ASP A 16 -6.57 -8.06 1.33
N GLN A 17 -5.52 -8.80 0.96
CA GLN A 17 -4.72 -8.57 -0.25
C GLN A 17 -5.55 -8.53 -1.54
N SER A 18 -6.54 -9.43 -1.68
CA SER A 18 -7.36 -9.49 -2.90
C SER A 18 -8.24 -8.25 -3.03
N ALA A 19 -8.93 -7.85 -1.97
CA ALA A 19 -9.76 -6.65 -1.97
C ALA A 19 -8.93 -5.37 -2.18
N TRP A 20 -7.77 -5.28 -1.53
CA TRP A 20 -6.83 -4.17 -1.74
C TRP A 20 -6.36 -4.08 -3.19
N ARG A 21 -5.98 -5.22 -3.81
CA ARG A 21 -5.53 -5.26 -5.20
C ARG A 21 -6.65 -4.86 -6.16
N GLU A 22 -7.87 -5.32 -5.92
CA GLU A 22 -9.03 -4.98 -6.74
C GLU A 22 -9.29 -3.47 -6.78
N VAL A 23 -9.36 -2.84 -5.60
CA VAL A 23 -9.61 -1.40 -5.46
C VAL A 23 -8.47 -0.59 -6.08
N ASN A 24 -7.21 -0.96 -5.85
CA ASN A 24 -6.07 -0.27 -6.47
C ASN A 24 -6.09 -0.39 -7.99
N ARG A 25 -6.40 -1.57 -8.53
CA ARG A 25 -6.46 -1.78 -9.98
C ARG A 25 -7.56 -0.92 -10.60
N ARG A 26 -8.75 -0.90 -9.99
CA ARG A 26 -9.90 -0.12 -10.49
C ARG A 26 -9.63 1.38 -10.51
N ASN A 27 -8.85 1.89 -9.55
CA ASN A 27 -8.59 3.32 -9.38
C ASN A 27 -7.19 3.73 -9.87
N ARG A 28 -6.49 2.89 -10.63
CA ARG A 28 -5.09 3.11 -11.01
C ARG A 28 -4.84 4.47 -11.63
N ASP A 29 -5.68 4.86 -12.59
CA ASP A 29 -5.47 6.12 -13.34
C ASP A 29 -5.69 7.34 -12.46
N TRP A 30 -6.64 7.27 -11.53
CA TRP A 30 -6.89 8.32 -10.54
C TRP A 30 -5.79 8.40 -9.48
N LEU A 31 -5.24 7.26 -9.05
CA LEU A 31 -4.18 7.18 -8.03
C LEU A 31 -2.80 7.57 -8.57
N ARG A 32 -2.54 7.33 -9.86
CA ARG A 32 -1.21 7.50 -10.48
C ARG A 32 -0.50 8.82 -10.14
N PRO A 33 -1.12 10.01 -10.21
CA PRO A 33 -0.43 11.26 -9.89
C PRO A 33 -0.10 11.43 -8.40
N TRP A 34 -0.76 10.65 -7.53
CA TRP A 34 -0.60 10.71 -6.07
C TRP A 34 0.28 9.59 -5.51
N GLU A 35 0.66 8.60 -6.33
CA GLU A 35 1.52 7.51 -5.88
C GLU A 35 2.97 7.98 -5.69
N ALA A 36 3.55 7.66 -4.53
CA ALA A 36 4.97 7.88 -4.29
C ALA A 36 5.82 7.12 -5.33
N THR A 37 6.72 7.88 -5.98
CA THR A 37 7.74 7.33 -6.88
C THR A 37 8.90 6.76 -6.08
N ILE A 38 9.52 5.70 -6.61
CA ILE A 38 10.76 5.18 -6.04
C ILE A 38 11.87 6.17 -6.38
N PRO A 39 12.67 6.64 -5.40
CA PRO A 39 13.78 7.54 -5.68
C PRO A 39 14.79 6.85 -6.60
N PRO A 40 15.45 7.59 -7.51
CA PRO A 40 16.49 7.01 -8.37
C PRO A 40 17.61 6.41 -7.51
N PRO A 41 18.25 5.32 -7.97
CA PRO A 41 19.35 4.70 -7.24
C PRO A 41 20.51 5.69 -7.09
N THR A 42 21.08 5.78 -5.88
CA THR A 42 22.30 6.54 -5.64
C THR A 42 23.52 5.67 -5.97
N PRO A 43 24.65 6.24 -6.42
CA PRO A 43 25.83 5.47 -6.86
C PRO A 43 26.40 4.50 -5.81
N SER A 44 26.12 4.74 -4.53
CA SER A 44 26.67 3.98 -3.39
C SER A 44 25.59 3.41 -2.47
N GLY A 45 24.32 3.57 -2.82
CA GLY A 45 23.19 3.19 -1.97
C GLY A 45 22.48 1.91 -2.44
N PRO A 46 21.70 1.27 -1.55
CA PRO A 46 20.91 0.10 -1.90
C PRO A 46 19.82 0.47 -2.93
N ILE A 47 19.57 -0.44 -3.87
CA ILE A 47 18.44 -0.31 -4.81
C ILE A 47 17.14 -0.36 -4.00
N THR A 48 16.38 0.73 -4.02
CA THR A 48 15.09 0.81 -3.33
C THR A 48 14.01 0.24 -4.23
N HIS A 49 13.23 -0.71 -3.72
CA HIS A 49 12.06 -1.23 -4.40
C HIS A 49 10.79 -0.85 -3.63
N ARG A 50 9.68 -0.68 -4.35
CA ARG A 50 8.38 -0.52 -3.71
C ARG A 50 8.10 -1.79 -2.89
N PRO A 51 7.75 -1.66 -1.60
CA PRO A 51 7.44 -2.83 -0.78
C PRO A 51 6.22 -3.56 -1.35
N THR A 52 6.27 -4.89 -1.29
CA THR A 52 5.10 -5.72 -1.59
C THR A 52 4.03 -5.53 -0.52
N TYR A 53 2.78 -5.83 -0.86
CA TYR A 53 1.66 -5.83 0.11
C TYR A 53 1.99 -6.63 1.38
N ARG A 54 2.63 -7.80 1.23
CA ARG A 54 3.00 -8.66 2.35
C ARG A 54 4.06 -8.01 3.25
N GLN A 55 5.05 -7.33 2.67
CA GLN A 55 6.06 -6.58 3.42
C GLN A 55 5.44 -5.39 4.15
N MET A 56 4.55 -4.64 3.49
CA MET A 56 3.80 -3.52 4.09
C MET A 56 3.00 -3.98 5.32
N VAL A 57 2.18 -5.02 5.18
CA VAL A 57 1.38 -5.56 6.29
C VAL A 57 2.26 -6.08 7.43
N ARG A 58 3.42 -6.66 7.15
CA ARG A 58 4.37 -7.11 8.18
C ARG A 58 4.97 -5.94 8.95
N HIS A 59 5.21 -4.81 8.29
CA HIS A 59 5.80 -3.61 8.91
C HIS A 59 4.79 -2.81 9.75
N LEU A 60 3.48 -2.93 9.46
CA LEU A 60 2.39 -2.27 10.17
C LEU A 60 1.83 -3.08 11.36
N ARG A 61 2.55 -4.12 11.78
CA ARG A 61 2.19 -4.94 12.95
C ARG A 61 2.81 -4.42 14.23
#